data_AF-A0A699Z706-F1
#
_entry.id   AF-A0A699Z706-F1
#
_cell.length_a   1.000
_cell.length_b   1.000
_cell.length_c   1.000
_cell.angle_alpha   90.00
_cell.angle_beta   90.00
_cell.angle_gamma   90.00
#
_symmetry.space_group_name_H-M   'P 1'
#
loop_
_entity.id
_entity.type
_entity.pdbx_description
1 polymer ?
#
loop_
_entity_poly.entity_id
_entity_poly.type
_entity_poly.pdbx_seq_one_letter_code
_entity_poly.pdbx_strand_id
1 'polypeptide(L)'
;MVEVAESSLNTELLAQCDQRFRNATLDHFNWGPGDLNATTYSQRYFVCGEQRQPSANGLPGPIFLYLGNEADVTLYLNNTGLMWENAAAFNALLVFAEHRYYGKSVPYGGQVRRHMRYLSAEQAM
;
A
#
# COMPACT_ATOMS: atom_id res chain seq x y z
N MET A 1 -21.33 -28.21 11.34
CA MET A 1 -19.98 -28.03 10.76
C MET A 1 -20.21 -27.30 9.45
N VAL A 2 -20.13 -25.97 9.48
CA VAL A 2 -20.37 -25.12 8.30
C VAL A 2 -19.01 -24.85 7.70
N GLU A 3 -18.80 -25.33 6.49
CA GLU A 3 -17.59 -25.14 5.70
C GLU A 3 -17.58 -23.69 5.20
N VAL A 4 -16.66 -22.88 5.71
CA VAL A 4 -16.53 -21.47 5.33
C VAL A 4 -15.76 -21.42 4.00
N ALA A 5 -16.46 -21.04 2.93
CA ALA A 5 -15.87 -20.72 1.64
C ALA A 5 -15.18 -19.33 1.71
N GLU A 6 -14.01 -19.25 2.36
CA GLU A 6 -13.29 -17.98 2.58
C GLU A 6 -12.07 -17.79 1.66
N SER A 7 -11.79 -18.71 0.73
CA SER A 7 -10.54 -18.69 -0.05
C SER A 7 -10.66 -18.25 -1.51
N SER A 8 -11.85 -18.03 -2.06
CA SER A 8 -12.02 -17.69 -3.48
C SER A 8 -12.10 -16.18 -3.77
N LEU A 9 -12.72 -15.38 -2.88
CA LEU A 9 -12.88 -13.93 -3.06
C LEU A 9 -11.57 -13.14 -2.88
N ASN A 10 -10.69 -13.59 -1.97
CA ASN A 10 -9.44 -12.91 -1.62
C ASN A 10 -8.39 -12.88 -2.76
N THR A 11 -8.51 -13.80 -3.72
CA THR A 11 -7.59 -13.87 -4.87
C THR A 11 -8.05 -12.96 -6.02
N GLU A 12 -9.33 -12.60 -6.04
CA GLU A 12 -9.98 -11.90 -7.15
C GLU A 12 -9.74 -10.39 -7.11
N LEU A 13 -9.67 -9.79 -5.92
CA LEU A 13 -9.37 -8.36 -5.77
C LEU A 13 -7.91 -8.04 -6.06
N LEU A 14 -6.97 -8.87 -5.57
CA LEU A 14 -5.54 -8.70 -5.86
C LEU A 14 -5.24 -8.82 -7.35
N ALA A 15 -5.99 -9.64 -8.10
CA ALA A 15 -5.83 -9.77 -9.55
C ALA A 15 -6.27 -8.50 -10.32
N GLN A 16 -7.07 -7.63 -9.70
CA GLN A 16 -7.50 -6.35 -10.27
C GLN A 16 -6.52 -5.19 -9.96
N CYS A 17 -5.40 -5.51 -9.32
CA CYS A 17 -4.41 -4.54 -8.86
C CYS A 17 -3.03 -4.83 -9.42
N ASP A 18 -2.36 -3.76 -9.81
CA ASP A 18 -0.94 -3.78 -10.12
C ASP A 18 -0.13 -3.56 -8.86
N GLN A 19 0.70 -4.55 -8.50
CA GLN A 19 1.71 -4.38 -7.46
C GLN A 19 2.88 -3.54 -8.01
N ARG A 20 3.17 -2.43 -7.34
CA ARG A 20 4.27 -1.51 -7.71
C ARG A 20 5.16 -1.22 -6.52
N PHE A 21 6.34 -0.69 -6.82
CA PHE A 21 7.31 -0.25 -5.82
C PHE A 21 7.80 1.14 -6.15
N ARG A 22 7.99 1.96 -5.12
CA ARG A 22 8.64 3.27 -5.22
C ARG A 22 9.90 3.30 -4.37
N ASN A 23 10.88 4.09 -4.80
CA ASN A 23 12.04 4.41 -3.97
C ASN A 23 11.63 5.52 -3.00
N ALA A 24 11.32 5.14 -1.77
CA ALA A 24 10.94 6.06 -0.70
C ALA A 24 12.16 6.51 0.10
N THR A 25 12.16 7.77 0.53
CA THR A 25 13.21 8.30 1.43
C THR A 25 13.22 7.50 2.73
N LEU A 26 14.41 7.08 3.16
CA LEU A 26 14.55 6.32 4.39
C LEU A 26 14.25 7.20 5.61
N ASP A 27 14.86 8.38 5.68
CA ASP A 27 14.74 9.31 6.79
C ASP A 27 14.28 10.67 6.27
N HIS A 28 13.05 11.05 6.59
CA HIS A 28 12.47 12.33 6.19
C HIS A 28 12.91 13.51 7.07
N PHE A 29 13.55 13.24 8.22
CA PHE A 29 13.93 14.25 9.21
C PHE A 29 15.44 14.45 9.35
N ASN A 30 16.23 13.70 8.59
CA ASN A 30 17.68 13.85 8.50
C ASN A 30 18.14 13.78 7.04
N TRP A 31 18.94 14.76 6.63
CA TRP A 31 19.48 14.85 5.26
C TRP A 31 20.79 14.08 5.06
N GLY A 32 21.40 13.58 6.15
CA GLY A 32 22.55 12.69 6.09
C GLY A 32 22.18 11.26 5.68
N PRO A 33 23.17 10.43 5.30
CA PRO A 33 22.93 9.02 5.06
C PRO A 33 22.45 8.31 6.34
N GLY A 34 21.50 7.39 6.18
CA GLY A 34 21.06 6.54 7.27
C GLY A 34 22.08 5.45 7.63
N ASP A 35 21.65 4.48 8.42
CA ASP A 35 22.49 3.31 8.71
C ASP A 35 22.91 2.62 7.41
N LEU A 36 24.11 2.04 7.42
CA LEU A 36 24.70 1.36 6.26
C LEU A 36 24.75 2.22 4.98
N ASN A 37 24.78 3.55 5.13
CA ASN A 37 24.74 4.53 4.03
C ASN A 37 23.49 4.48 3.15
N ALA A 38 22.38 3.93 3.66
CA ALA A 38 21.12 3.91 2.92
C ALA A 38 20.42 5.28 2.99
N THR A 39 19.94 5.75 1.84
CA THR A 39 19.13 6.99 1.74
C THR A 39 17.69 6.72 1.33
N THR A 40 17.45 5.58 0.69
CA THR A 40 16.12 5.15 0.24
C THR A 40 15.88 3.67 0.53
N TYR A 41 14.62 3.27 0.48
CA TYR A 41 14.19 1.87 0.50
C TYR A 41 13.04 1.66 -0.48
N SER A 42 12.79 0.39 -0.85
CA SER A 42 11.69 0.03 -1.74
C SER A 42 10.39 -0.07 -0.93
N GLN A 43 9.44 0.83 -1.18
CA GLN A 43 8.12 0.80 -0.57
C GLN A 43 7.10 0.27 -1.58
N ARG A 44 6.41 -0.79 -1.19
CA ARG A 44 5.34 -1.42 -1.97
C ARG A 44 4.06 -0.60 -1.92
N TYR A 45 3.33 -0.58 -3.01
CA TYR A 45 1.95 -0.11 -3.05
C TYR A 45 1.19 -0.84 -4.15
N PHE A 46 -0.13 -0.85 -4.06
CA PHE A 46 -1.02 -1.42 -5.07
C PHE A 46 -1.83 -0.33 -5.73
N VAL A 47 -2.02 -0.44 -7.04
CA VAL A 47 -2.85 0.45 -7.85
C VAL A 47 -3.95 -0.40 -8.45
N CYS A 48 -5.21 -0.17 -8.07
CA CYS A 48 -6.32 -1.01 -8.51
C CYS A 48 -7.29 -0.25 -9.42
N GLY A 49 -7.79 -0.92 -10.45
CA GLY A 49 -8.77 -0.36 -11.38
C GLY A 49 -8.19 0.63 -12.41
N GLU A 50 -7.01 0.36 -12.99
CA GLU A 50 -6.51 1.16 -14.12
C GLU A 50 -7.43 1.13 -15.36
N GLN A 51 -8.35 0.17 -15.43
CA GLN A 51 -9.34 0.00 -16.51
C GLN A 51 -10.58 0.92 -16.36
N ARG A 52 -10.45 2.09 -15.72
CA ARG A 52 -11.57 3.00 -15.50
C ARG A 52 -12.15 3.55 -16.79
N GLN A 53 -13.46 3.72 -16.78
CA GLN A 53 -14.14 4.44 -17.85
C GLN A 53 -13.86 5.94 -17.76
N PRO A 54 -13.73 6.63 -18.89
CA PRO A 54 -13.70 8.09 -18.90
C PRO A 54 -14.95 8.64 -18.21
N SER A 55 -14.79 9.59 -17.30
CA SER A 55 -15.94 10.28 -16.70
C SER A 55 -16.78 10.98 -17.78
N ALA A 56 -18.07 11.20 -17.51
CA ALA A 56 -18.98 11.91 -18.40
C ALA A 56 -18.50 13.34 -18.76
N ASN A 57 -17.67 13.96 -17.91
CA ASN A 57 -17.04 15.26 -18.15
C ASN A 57 -15.59 15.18 -18.65
N GLY A 58 -15.08 13.98 -18.94
CA GLY A 58 -13.70 13.73 -19.37
C GLY A 58 -12.64 13.89 -18.27
N LEU A 59 -13.01 14.20 -17.03
CA LEU A 59 -12.08 14.37 -15.92
C LEU A 59 -11.85 13.03 -15.19
N PRO A 60 -10.62 12.75 -14.71
CA PRO A 60 -10.37 11.59 -13.86
C PRO A 60 -11.12 11.71 -12.53
N GLY A 61 -11.64 10.60 -12.00
CA GLY A 61 -12.22 10.55 -10.66
C GLY A 61 -11.15 10.66 -9.56
N PRO A 62 -11.57 10.72 -8.28
CA PRO A 62 -10.67 10.92 -7.15
C PRO A 62 -9.77 9.70 -6.92
N ILE A 63 -8.71 9.87 -6.12
CA ILE A 63 -7.90 8.77 -5.62
C ILE A 63 -8.37 8.44 -4.19
N PHE A 64 -8.79 7.20 -3.97
CA PHE A 64 -8.98 6.63 -2.65
C PHE A 64 -7.68 6.00 -2.19
N LEU A 65 -6.99 6.69 -1.28
CA LEU A 65 -5.71 6.26 -0.75
C LEU A 65 -5.90 5.59 0.62
N TYR A 66 -5.58 4.30 0.70
CA TYR A 66 -5.44 3.59 1.95
C TYR A 66 -4.00 3.69 2.45
N LEU A 67 -3.85 4.23 3.65
CA LEU A 67 -2.57 4.24 4.36
C LEU A 67 -2.46 2.92 5.12
N GLY A 68 -1.66 2.00 4.60
CA GLY A 68 -1.37 0.73 5.26
C GLY A 68 -0.91 0.95 6.69
N ASN A 69 -1.20 -0.03 7.54
CA ASN A 69 -0.92 -0.03 8.97
C ASN A 69 0.01 -1.21 9.30
N GLU A 70 -0.14 -1.83 10.46
CA GLU A 70 0.82 -2.77 11.07
C GLU A 70 0.83 -4.21 10.51
N ALA A 71 0.58 -4.40 9.21
CA ALA A 71 0.70 -5.70 8.56
C ALA A 71 0.99 -5.60 7.05
N ASP A 72 1.10 -6.75 6.39
CA ASP A 72 1.16 -6.82 4.93
C ASP A 72 -0.07 -6.16 4.32
N VAL A 73 0.14 -5.22 3.39
CA VAL A 73 -0.96 -4.39 2.85
C VAL A 73 -2.01 -5.21 2.10
N THR A 74 -1.67 -6.40 1.62
CA THR A 74 -2.61 -7.30 0.95
C THR A 74 -3.74 -7.75 1.88
N LEU A 75 -3.49 -7.82 3.19
CA LEU A 75 -4.53 -8.06 4.19
C LEU A 75 -5.61 -6.97 4.14
N TYR A 76 -5.20 -5.71 4.09
CA TYR A 76 -6.15 -4.59 4.10
C TYR A 76 -6.83 -4.41 2.75
N LEU A 77 -6.12 -4.65 1.66
CA LEU A 77 -6.69 -4.63 0.30
C LEU A 77 -7.87 -5.59 0.19
N ASN A 78 -7.75 -6.78 0.78
CA ASN A 78 -8.79 -7.81 0.75
C ASN A 78 -9.94 -7.57 1.75
N ASN A 79 -9.72 -6.81 2.82
CA ASN A 79 -10.70 -6.63 3.89
C ASN A 79 -11.33 -5.22 3.95
N THR A 80 -10.87 -4.27 3.13
CA THR A 80 -11.41 -2.89 3.09
C THR A 80 -12.50 -2.76 2.03
N GLY A 81 -13.61 -3.49 2.20
CA GLY A 81 -14.71 -3.57 1.24
C GLY A 81 -15.32 -2.20 0.87
N LEU A 82 -15.43 -1.29 1.84
CA LEU A 82 -16.05 0.02 1.63
C LEU A 82 -15.38 0.85 0.53
N MET A 83 -14.03 0.78 0.40
CA MET A 83 -13.34 1.49 -0.67
C MET A 83 -13.69 0.90 -2.04
N TRP A 84 -13.79 -0.42 -2.14
CA TRP A 84 -14.15 -1.13 -3.38
C TRP A 84 -15.59 -0.85 -3.80
N GLU A 85 -16.53 -0.93 -2.85
CA GLU A 85 -17.96 -0.69 -3.08
C GLU A 85 -18.21 0.74 -3.58
N ASN A 86 -17.50 1.73 -3.04
CA ASN A 86 -17.65 3.13 -3.44
C ASN A 86 -16.85 3.49 -4.69
N ALA A 87 -15.77 2.76 -5.01
CA ALA A 87 -14.89 3.14 -6.11
C ALA A 87 -15.62 3.27 -7.47
N ALA A 88 -16.62 2.42 -7.73
CA ALA A 88 -17.42 2.52 -8.95
C ALA A 88 -18.27 3.80 -8.98
N ALA A 89 -18.96 4.13 -7.88
CA ALA A 89 -19.84 5.30 -7.79
C ALA A 89 -19.08 6.62 -7.96
N PHE A 90 -17.83 6.68 -7.46
CA PHE A 90 -16.97 7.85 -7.58
C PHE A 90 -16.04 7.82 -8.78
N ASN A 91 -16.04 6.73 -9.57
CA ASN A 91 -15.00 6.48 -10.58
C ASN A 91 -13.57 6.63 -10.01
N ALA A 92 -13.34 6.10 -8.80
CA ALA A 92 -12.16 6.41 -7.99
C ALA A 92 -11.00 5.42 -8.18
N LEU A 93 -9.78 5.93 -8.19
CA LEU A 93 -8.52 5.17 -8.14
C LEU A 93 -8.21 4.67 -6.75
N LEU A 94 -8.22 3.36 -6.55
CA LEU A 94 -7.77 2.80 -5.29
C LEU A 94 -6.24 2.67 -5.32
N VAL A 95 -5.61 3.23 -4.30
CA VAL A 95 -4.20 3.04 -4.03
C VAL A 95 -4.05 2.54 -2.60
N PHE A 96 -3.39 1.41 -2.42
CA PHE A 96 -3.06 0.88 -1.10
C PHE A 96 -1.55 1.00 -0.89
N ALA A 97 -1.13 1.95 -0.07
CA ALA A 97 0.29 2.17 0.23
C ALA A 97 0.69 1.30 1.44
N GLU A 98 1.73 0.49 1.29
CA GLU A 98 2.19 -0.33 2.42
C GLU A 98 2.99 0.49 3.41
N HIS A 99 2.71 0.30 4.70
CA HIS A 99 3.45 0.96 5.76
C HIS A 99 4.90 0.49 5.79
N ARG A 100 5.84 1.41 6.04
CA ARG A 100 7.24 1.07 6.28
C ARG A 100 7.35 0.03 7.40
N TYR A 101 8.30 -0.89 7.28
CA TYR A 101 8.57 -2.01 8.21
C TYR A 101 7.58 -3.17 8.18
N TYR A 102 6.55 -3.14 7.32
CA TYR A 102 5.59 -4.23 7.19
C TYR A 102 5.55 -4.81 5.77
N GLY A 103 5.06 -6.04 5.66
CA GLY A 103 4.98 -6.78 4.39
C GLY A 103 6.32 -6.87 3.66
N LYS A 104 6.38 -6.27 2.46
CA LYS A 104 7.59 -6.21 1.62
C LYS A 104 8.30 -4.85 1.69
N SER A 105 7.77 -3.90 2.45
CA SER A 105 8.28 -2.53 2.58
C SER A 105 9.19 -2.41 3.80
N VAL A 106 10.23 -3.24 3.86
CA VAL A 106 11.08 -3.41 5.05
C VAL A 106 12.47 -2.81 4.81
N PRO A 107 12.76 -1.60 5.33
CA PRO A 107 14.12 -1.08 5.36
C PRO A 107 15.06 -2.07 6.03
N TYR A 108 16.25 -2.29 5.44
CA TYR A 108 17.29 -3.16 5.98
C TYR A 108 16.94 -4.66 6.10
N GLY A 109 15.81 -5.09 5.54
CA GLY A 109 15.42 -6.50 5.47
C GLY A 109 15.53 -7.22 6.83
N GLY A 110 16.31 -8.32 6.87
CA GLY A 110 16.47 -9.14 8.09
C GLY A 110 17.12 -8.43 9.28
N GLN A 111 17.72 -7.24 9.10
CA GLN A 111 18.35 -6.48 10.18
C GLN A 111 17.39 -5.48 10.84
N VAL A 112 16.08 -5.58 10.58
CA VAL A 112 15.08 -4.59 11.00
C VAL A 112 15.16 -4.23 12.49
N ARG A 113 15.34 -5.24 13.36
CA ARG A 113 15.39 -5.05 14.83
C ARG A 113 16.53 -4.15 15.30
N ARG A 114 17.60 -4.02 14.50
CA ARG A 114 18.75 -3.14 14.78
C ARG A 114 18.57 -1.74 14.21
N HIS A 115 17.56 -1.54 13.37
CA HIS A 115 17.35 -0.32 12.57
C HIS A 115 15.94 0.24 12.77
N MET A 116 15.33 0.04 13.94
CA MET A 116 13.94 0.44 14.23
C MET A 116 13.75 1.96 14.38
N ARG A 117 14.83 2.75 14.42
CA ARG A 117 14.76 4.20 14.59
C ARG A 117 14.02 4.95 13.47
N TYR A 118 13.86 4.33 12.30
CA TYR A 118 13.09 4.92 11.19
C TYR A 118 11.64 4.45 11.15
N LEU A 119 11.18 3.69 12.15
CA LEU A 119 9.78 3.33 12.34
C LEU A 119 9.11 4.30 13.31
N SER A 120 8.52 5.35 12.77
CA SER A 120 7.60 6.24 13.49
C SER A 120 6.43 6.62 12.59
N ALA A 121 5.35 7.13 13.18
CA ALA A 121 4.19 7.60 12.41
C ALA A 121 4.56 8.80 11.53
N GLU A 122 5.42 9.69 12.03
CA GLU A 122 5.92 10.86 11.32
C GLU A 122 6.76 10.49 10.10
N GLN A 123 7.53 9.39 10.17
CA GLN A 123 8.30 8.88 9.02
C GLN A 123 7.40 8.17 7.99
N ALA A 124 6.22 7.73 8.39
CA ALA A 124 5.26 7.06 7.51
C ALA A 124 4.35 8.05 6.77
N MET A 125 4.15 9.26 7.32
CA MET A 125 3.28 10.31 6.79
C MET A 125 4.02 11.38 5.98
#